data_AF-A0A950NZE8-F1
#
_entry.id   AF-A0A950NZE8-F1
#
_cell.length_a   1.000
_cell.length_b   1.000
_cell.length_c   1.000
_cell.angle_alpha   90.00
_cell.angle_beta   90.00
_cell.angle_gamma   90.00
#
_symmetry.space_group_name_H-M   'P 1'
#
loop_
_entity.id
_entity.type
_entity.pdbx_description
1 polymer ?
#
loop_
_entity_poly.entity_id
_entity_poly.type
_entity_poly.pdbx_seq_one_letter_code
_entity_poly.pdbx_strand_id
1 'polypeptide(L)'
;GTDEVFDLTVPGPASWLADGIVSHNSGAIEQDSDLVCFIYREEYYDKDSERPGEADIIVAKHRNGPVGDVVLTFQKEYPKFMNYAGERFAQ
;
A
#
# COMPACT_ATOMS: atom_id res chain seq x y z
N GLY A 1 -21.50 26.58 27.20
CA GLY A 1 -21.48 25.13 27.42
C GLY A 1 -20.99 24.51 26.14
N THR A 2 -19.95 23.70 26.23
CA THR A 2 -19.54 22.79 25.16
C THR A 2 -20.25 21.48 25.42
N ASP A 3 -21.05 21.00 24.45
CA ASP A 3 -21.27 19.57 24.25
C ASP A 3 -21.90 19.26 22.87
N GLU A 4 -21.60 18.02 22.45
CA GLU A 4 -21.95 17.22 21.25
C GLU A 4 -21.60 17.77 19.86
N VAL A 5 -20.50 17.23 19.33
CA VAL A 5 -20.09 17.33 17.92
C VAL A 5 -20.90 16.30 17.13
N PHE A 6 -21.70 16.80 16.19
CA PHE A 6 -22.39 15.98 15.22
C PHE A 6 -21.39 15.54 14.15
N ASP A 7 -21.08 14.25 14.11
CA ASP A 7 -20.35 13.63 13.03
C ASP A 7 -21.09 13.93 11.71
N LEU A 8 -20.45 14.68 10.81
CA LEU A 8 -21.08 15.12 9.57
C LEU A 8 -21.08 13.92 8.61
N THR A 9 -22.25 13.33 8.40
CA THR A 9 -22.44 12.35 7.30
C THR A 9 -22.25 13.08 5.97
N VAL A 10 -21.20 12.73 5.22
CA VAL A 10 -20.86 13.34 3.92
C VAL A 10 -21.53 12.53 2.80
N PRO A 11 -22.48 13.08 2.03
CA PRO A 11 -23.01 12.39 0.86
C PRO A 11 -22.06 12.58 -0.32
N GLY A 12 -21.15 11.60 -0.50
CA GLY A 12 -20.18 11.50 -1.60
C GLY A 12 -18.88 12.30 -1.40
N PRO A 13 -17.93 12.20 -2.36
CA PRO A 13 -17.00 11.08 -2.45
C PRO A 13 -16.17 10.93 -1.16
N ALA A 14 -16.17 9.71 -0.61
CA ALA A 14 -15.60 9.42 0.70
C ALA A 14 -14.07 9.58 0.74
N SER A 15 -13.57 10.24 1.79
CA SER A 15 -12.16 10.20 2.19
C SER A 15 -11.94 9.00 3.11
N TRP A 16 -10.94 8.18 2.81
CA TRP A 16 -10.50 7.10 3.71
C TRP A 16 -9.50 7.65 4.73
N LEU A 17 -9.79 7.47 6.01
CA LEU A 17 -8.91 7.89 7.10
C LEU A 17 -8.01 6.70 7.49
N ALA A 18 -6.70 6.84 7.26
CA ALA A 18 -5.69 5.97 7.84
C ALA A 18 -4.72 6.86 8.63
N ASP A 19 -4.78 6.74 9.96
CA ASP A 19 -3.78 7.27 10.92
C ASP A 19 -3.33 8.73 10.68
N GLY A 20 -4.28 9.63 10.42
CA GLY A 20 -4.01 11.08 10.31
C GLY A 20 -3.46 11.58 8.98
N ILE A 21 -3.32 10.73 7.95
CA ILE A 21 -2.90 11.15 6.61
C ILE A 21 -4.13 11.34 5.72
N VAL A 22 -4.44 12.60 5.40
CA VAL A 22 -5.50 12.97 4.46
C VAL A 22 -4.91 13.01 3.04
N SER A 23 -5.22 12.02 2.20
CA SER A 23 -4.88 12.04 0.77
C SER A 23 -6.16 12.22 -0.05
N HIS A 24 -6.61 13.47 -0.19
CA HIS A 24 -7.76 13.83 -1.02
C HIS A 24 -7.35 14.34 -2.43
N ASN A 25 -6.05 14.48 -2.66
CA ASN A 25 -5.36 14.68 -3.94
C ASN A 25 -3.89 14.77 -3.53
N SER A 26 -3.06 13.75 -3.74
CA SER A 26 -1.66 13.71 -3.30
C SER A 26 -0.77 14.81 -3.90
N GLY A 27 -1.31 15.80 -4.63
CA GLY A 27 -0.61 16.74 -5.49
C GLY A 27 0.66 17.38 -4.89
N ALA A 28 0.69 17.68 -3.60
CA ALA A 28 1.93 18.14 -2.93
C ALA A 28 2.85 16.98 -2.54
N ILE A 29 2.35 15.91 -1.92
CA ILE A 29 3.13 14.72 -1.51
C ILE A 29 3.79 14.02 -2.71
N GLU A 30 3.05 13.86 -3.81
CA GLU A 30 3.59 13.27 -5.02
C GLU A 30 4.65 14.18 -5.62
N GLN A 31 4.49 15.50 -5.62
CA GLN A 31 5.49 16.41 -6.17
C GLN A 31 6.75 16.48 -5.28
N ASP A 32 6.57 16.52 -3.96
CA ASP A 32 7.63 16.73 -2.97
C ASP A 32 8.42 15.44 -2.67
N SER A 33 7.83 14.27 -2.85
CA SER A 33 8.50 12.98 -2.61
C SER A 33 9.67 12.71 -3.57
N ASP A 34 10.75 12.16 -3.04
CA ASP A 34 11.87 11.64 -3.83
C ASP A 34 11.62 10.21 -4.32
N LEU A 35 10.82 9.44 -3.57
CA LEU A 35 10.45 8.06 -3.85
C LEU A 35 8.96 7.84 -3.53
N VAL A 36 8.24 7.20 -4.44
CA VAL A 36 6.86 6.73 -4.21
C VAL A 36 6.83 5.24 -4.55
N CYS A 37 6.41 4.42 -3.58
CA CYS A 37 6.23 3.00 -3.76
C CYS A 37 4.81 2.60 -3.40
N PHE A 38 4.23 1.68 -4.17
CA PHE A 38 3.00 0.98 -3.84
C PHE A 38 3.31 -0.46 -3.46
N ILE A 39 2.45 -1.02 -2.61
CA ILE A 39 2.49 -2.42 -2.22
C ILE A 39 1.23 -3.06 -2.78
N TYR A 40 1.39 -4.06 -3.64
CA TYR A 40 0.29 -4.87 -4.15
C TYR A 40 0.48 -6.32 -3.72
N ARG A 41 -0.57 -6.91 -3.15
CA ARG A 41 -0.60 -8.30 -2.72
C ARG A 41 -1.82 -8.96 -3.35
N GLU A 42 -1.58 -9.75 -4.38
CA GLU A 42 -2.65 -10.41 -5.12
C GLU A 42 -3.47 -11.33 -4.21
N GLU A 43 -2.81 -12.13 -3.37
CA GLU A 43 -3.44 -13.04 -2.39
C GLU A 43 -4.41 -12.36 -1.40
N TYR A 44 -4.30 -11.04 -1.21
CA TYR A 44 -5.21 -10.29 -0.35
C TYR A 44 -6.57 -10.05 -1.02
N TYR A 45 -6.58 -9.93 -2.35
CA TYR A 45 -7.77 -9.67 -3.14
C TYR A 45 -8.35 -10.94 -3.77
N ASP A 46 -7.48 -11.88 -4.15
CA ASP A 46 -7.84 -13.19 -4.68
C ASP A 46 -7.23 -14.31 -3.83
N LYS A 47 -8.08 -15.06 -3.12
CA LYS A 47 -7.64 -16.15 -2.24
C LYS A 47 -7.15 -17.39 -3.01
N ASP A 48 -7.53 -17.51 -4.28
CA ASP A 48 -7.15 -18.62 -5.15
C ASP A 48 -6.00 -18.23 -6.09
N SER A 49 -5.32 -17.10 -5.80
CA SER A 49 -4.19 -16.60 -6.58
C SER A 49 -3.09 -17.65 -6.72
N GLU A 50 -2.51 -17.72 -7.92
CA GLU A 50 -1.35 -18.57 -8.23
C GLU A 50 -0.05 -18.03 -7.62
N ARG A 51 -0.09 -16.85 -6.98
CA ARG A 51 1.07 -16.16 -6.36
C ARG A 51 0.92 -16.00 -4.84
N PRO A 52 0.65 -17.08 -4.08
CA PRO A 52 0.49 -16.98 -2.64
C PRO A 52 1.79 -16.55 -1.96
N GLY A 53 1.69 -15.64 -0.99
CA GLY A 53 2.83 -15.09 -0.29
C GLY A 53 3.74 -14.19 -1.13
N GLU A 54 3.36 -13.82 -2.36
CA GLU A 54 4.07 -12.80 -3.14
C GLU A 54 3.51 -11.40 -2.88
N ALA A 55 4.40 -10.41 -2.93
CA ALA A 55 4.03 -9.01 -2.86
C ALA A 55 4.86 -8.21 -3.87
N ASP A 56 4.17 -7.43 -4.70
CA ASP A 56 4.80 -6.52 -5.67
C ASP A 56 5.03 -5.17 -5.01
N ILE A 57 6.30 -4.76 -4.95
CA ILE A 57 6.70 -3.41 -4.58
C ILE A 57 6.91 -2.63 -5.87
N ILE A 58 5.98 -1.72 -6.15
CA ILE A 58 5.92 -0.94 -7.39
C ILE A 58 6.54 0.42 -7.12
N VAL A 59 7.74 0.67 -7.64
CA VAL A 59 8.40 1.97 -7.52
C VAL A 59 7.84 2.89 -8.60
N ALA A 60 6.78 3.63 -8.26
CA ALA A 60 6.09 4.53 -9.19
C ALA A 60 6.83 5.85 -9.43
N LYS A 61 7.63 6.32 -8.46
CA LYS A 61 8.48 7.51 -8.59
C LYS A 61 9.83 7.28 -7.95
N HIS A 62 10.88 7.68 -8.65
CA HIS A 62 12.24 7.70 -8.12
C HIS A 62 13.01 8.88 -8.75
N ARG A 63 13.30 9.93 -7.98
CA ARG A 63 13.95 11.16 -8.50
C ARG A 63 15.40 10.93 -8.92
N ASN A 64 16.09 9.99 -8.26
CA ASN A 64 17.52 9.74 -8.40
C ASN A 64 17.85 8.38 -9.01
N GLY A 65 16.88 7.69 -9.63
CA GLY A 65 17.10 6.38 -10.20
C GLY A 65 15.90 5.84 -10.97
N PRO A 66 15.97 4.59 -11.45
CA PRO A 66 14.91 4.00 -12.24
C PRO A 66 13.67 3.69 -11.40
N VAL A 67 12.52 3.73 -12.07
CA VAL A 67 11.26 3.12 -11.63
C VAL A 67 11.23 1.64 -12.02
N GLY A 68 10.39 0.86 -11.37
CA GLY A 68 10.22 -0.56 -11.67
C GLY A 68 9.61 -1.34 -10.52
N ASP A 69 9.30 -2.60 -10.82
CA ASP A 69 8.60 -3.49 -9.89
C ASP A 69 9.58 -4.50 -9.31
N VAL A 70 9.46 -4.74 -8.01
CA VAL A 70 10.26 -5.73 -7.28
C VAL A 70 9.32 -6.67 -6.57
N VAL A 71 9.37 -7.95 -6.94
CA VAL A 71 8.65 -9.00 -6.22
C VAL A 71 9.39 -9.30 -4.93
N LEU A 72 8.65 -9.42 -3.83
CA LEU A 72 9.12 -9.86 -2.51
C LEU A 72 8.24 -11.00 -2.00
N THR A 73 8.74 -11.74 -1.01
CA THR A 73 7.93 -12.73 -0.28
C THR A 73 7.35 -12.08 0.98
N PHE A 74 6.05 -12.23 1.21
CA PHE A 74 5.34 -11.72 2.39
C PHE A 74 4.94 -12.86 3.33
N GLN A 75 5.43 -12.81 4.57
CA GLN A 75 5.07 -13.75 5.65
C GLN A 75 3.96 -13.14 6.51
N LYS A 76 2.73 -13.59 6.29
CA LYS A 76 1.52 -13.08 6.95
C LYS A 76 1.48 -13.34 8.45
N GLU A 77 2.18 -14.37 8.93
CA GLU A 77 2.28 -14.73 10.34
C GLU A 77 3.09 -13.69 11.14
N TYR A 78 4.01 -12.99 10.47
CA TYR A 78 4.97 -12.06 11.09
C TYR A 78 4.91 -10.63 10.52
N PRO A 79 3.81 -10.25 9.85
CA PRO A 79 3.70 -9.13 8.89
C PRO A 79 5.04 -8.66 8.29
N LYS A 80 5.79 -9.57 7.67
CA LYS A 80 7.20 -9.33 7.28
C LYS A 80 7.43 -9.54 5.79
N PHE A 81 8.14 -8.60 5.17
CA PHE A 81 8.69 -8.75 3.83
C PHE A 81 10.10 -9.36 3.88
N MET A 82 10.33 -10.35 3.02
CA MET A 82 11.61 -11.03 2.84
C MET A 82 12.05 -10.89 1.39
N ASN A 83 13.36 -10.99 1.14
CA ASN A 83 13.87 -11.08 -0.23
C ASN A 83 13.15 -12.20 -0.96
N TYR A 84 12.80 -11.97 -2.22
CA TYR A 84 12.16 -12.97 -3.04
C TYR A 84 13.03 -14.21 -3.13
N ALA A 85 12.49 -15.32 -2.65
CA ALA A 85 13.18 -16.60 -2.65
C ALA A 85 12.66 -17.56 -3.72
N GLY A 86 11.74 -17.11 -4.59
CA GLY A 86 11.05 -17.96 -5.57
C GLY A 86 10.25 -19.08 -4.89
N GLU A 87 9.96 -20.15 -5.63
CA GLU A 87 9.21 -21.34 -5.15
C GLU A 87 9.83 -22.05 -3.92
N ARG A 88 10.99 -21.61 -3.43
CA ARG A 88 11.75 -22.27 -2.37
C ARG A 88 11.08 -22.26 -0.99
N PHE A 89 9.98 -21.51 -0.82
CA PHE A 89 9.13 -21.49 0.38
C PHE A 89 7.64 -21.79 0.10
N ALA A 90 7.29 -22.26 -1.09
CA ALA A 90 5.93 -22.70 -1.41
C ALA A 90 5.61 -24.12 -0.87
N GLN A 91 6.18 -24.48 0.30
CA GLN A 91 6.07 -25.80 0.92
C GLN A 91 5.45 -25.74 2.30
#